data_AF-V5I3W1-F1
#
_entry.id   AF-V5I3W1-F1
#
_cell.length_a   1.000
_cell.length_b   1.000
_cell.length_c   1.000
_cell.angle_alpha   90.00
_cell.angle_beta   90.00
_cell.angle_gamma   90.00
#
_symmetry.space_group_name_H-M   'P 1'
#
loop_
_entity.id
_entity.type
_entity.pdbx_description
1 polymer ?
#
loop_
_entity_poly.entity_id
_entity_poly.type
_entity_poly.pdbx_seq_one_letter_code
_entity_poly.pdbx_strand_id
1 'polypeptide(L)'
;FKFTYLNSSGSLPDASVTKLEQIGFSTGYRLVEKLTKDWPRFKTELDVIKFICKEFWSAVYKKQIDNLRTNHHGVYVLHDSRFRFLTQLSNNKQYIEMAPKCLAFTCGLIRGTLANLGINSVVTVEVTVMPACKSPARAFFETQTYSGLNCYA
;
A
#
# COMPACT_ATOMS: atom_id res chain seq x y z
N PHE A 1 -7.41 14.65 -3.43
CA PHE A 1 -7.56 13.31 -2.84
C PHE A 1 -8.68 12.57 -3.57
N LYS A 2 -8.37 11.66 -4.49
CA LYS A 2 -9.38 10.90 -5.25
C LYS A 2 -9.10 9.42 -5.04
N PHE A 3 -9.69 8.85 -4.00
CA PHE A 3 -9.83 7.40 -3.86
C PHE A 3 -11.01 7.00 -4.75
N THR A 4 -10.74 6.50 -5.96
CA THR A 4 -11.81 5.96 -6.82
C THR A 4 -12.05 4.51 -6.43
N TYR A 5 -12.75 4.29 -5.32
CA TYR A 5 -13.46 3.03 -5.12
C TYR A 5 -14.76 3.13 -5.94
N LEU A 6 -14.76 2.62 -7.16
CA LEU A 6 -16.02 2.22 -7.81
C LEU A 6 -16.51 0.96 -7.09
N ASN A 7 -17.10 1.13 -5.90
CA ASN A 7 -18.12 0.19 -5.47
C ASN A 7 -19.28 0.40 -6.46
N SER A 8 -19.82 -0.67 -7.04
CA SER A 8 -20.90 -0.59 -8.04
C SER A 8 -22.21 0.04 -7.52
N SER A 9 -22.20 0.71 -6.36
CA SER A 9 -23.33 1.35 -5.69
C SER A 9 -23.21 2.87 -5.49
N GLY A 10 -22.12 3.54 -5.90
CA GLY A 10 -22.05 5.02 -5.85
C GLY A 10 -22.15 5.65 -4.45
N SER A 11 -21.94 4.88 -3.37
CA SER A 11 -21.97 5.36 -1.99
C SER A 11 -20.63 5.97 -1.56
N LEU A 12 -20.68 7.03 -0.73
CA LEU A 12 -19.52 7.67 -0.09
C LEU A 12 -18.54 6.63 0.51
N PRO A 13 -17.23 6.92 0.55
CA PRO A 13 -16.26 5.99 1.15
C PRO A 13 -16.68 5.69 2.59
N ASP A 14 -16.92 4.40 2.85
CA ASP A 14 -17.33 3.90 4.16
C ASP A 14 -16.34 4.41 5.22
N ALA A 15 -16.85 5.09 6.26
CA ALA A 15 -16.04 5.68 7.32
C ALA A 15 -15.06 4.67 7.95
N SER A 16 -15.41 3.38 7.92
CA SER A 16 -14.53 2.30 8.38
C SER A 16 -13.26 2.14 7.52
N VAL A 17 -13.35 2.39 6.21
CA VAL A 17 -12.21 2.32 5.26
C VAL A 17 -11.22 3.44 5.54
N THR A 18 -11.71 4.67 5.70
CA THR A 18 -10.88 5.83 6.08
C THR A 18 -10.22 5.61 7.43
N LYS A 19 -10.95 5.08 8.41
CA LYS A 19 -10.37 4.77 9.73
C LYS A 19 -9.28 3.71 9.64
N LEU A 20 -9.47 2.68 8.83
CA LEU A 20 -8.47 1.63 8.62
C LEU A 20 -7.23 2.13 7.90
N GLU A 21 -7.36 3.05 6.94
CA GLU A 21 -6.20 3.71 6.35
C GLU A 21 -5.39 4.47 7.40
N GLN A 22 -6.03 5.22 8.30
CA GLN A 22 -5.35 5.96 9.37
C GLN A 22 -4.66 5.03 10.38
N ILE A 23 -5.28 3.90 10.69
CA ILE A 23 -4.65 2.85 11.50
C ILE A 23 -3.42 2.31 10.77
N GLY A 24 -3.57 1.96 9.48
CA GLY A 24 -2.47 1.52 8.63
C GLY A 24 -1.32 2.51 8.60
N PHE A 25 -1.63 3.81 8.45
CA PHE A 25 -0.64 4.89 8.48
C PHE A 25 0.15 4.90 9.79
N SER A 26 -0.55 4.90 10.92
CA SER A 26 0.08 4.90 12.25
C SER A 26 0.94 3.65 12.47
N THR A 27 0.46 2.49 12.02
CA THR A 27 1.20 1.23 12.10
C THR A 27 2.45 1.26 11.22
N GLY A 28 2.34 1.71 9.97
CA GLY A 28 3.45 1.76 9.01
C GLY A 28 4.55 2.71 9.46
N TYR A 29 4.16 3.87 10.01
CA TYR A 29 5.07 4.87 10.56
C TYR A 29 5.93 4.30 11.70
N ARG A 30 5.29 3.65 12.69
CA ARG A 30 6.00 3.08 13.85
C ARG A 30 6.80 1.83 13.49
N LEU A 31 6.28 1.01 12.58
CA LEU A 31 6.94 -0.23 12.17
C LEU A 31 8.25 0.07 11.44
N VAL A 32 8.27 1.09 10.58
CA VAL A 32 9.49 1.43 9.86
C VAL A 32 10.58 1.95 10.79
N GLU A 33 10.25 2.77 11.80
CA GLU A 33 11.23 3.24 12.81
C GLU A 33 12.00 2.08 13.43
N LYS A 34 11.30 0.98 13.73
CA LYS A 34 11.90 -0.24 14.27
C LYS A 34 12.75 -0.98 13.23
N LEU A 35 12.26 -1.10 12.00
CA LEU A 35 12.94 -1.84 10.94
C LEU A 35 14.20 -1.14 10.43
N THR A 36 14.24 0.19 10.51
CA THR A 36 15.37 0.99 10.00
C THR A 36 16.34 1.44 11.10
N LYS A 37 16.11 1.03 12.36
CA LYS A 37 16.91 1.47 13.51
C LYS A 37 18.42 1.29 13.31
N ASP A 38 18.83 0.13 12.82
CA ASP A 38 20.25 -0.23 12.64
C ASP A 38 20.66 -0.18 11.16
N TRP A 39 19.89 0.53 10.34
CA TRP A 39 20.04 0.45 8.90
C TRP A 39 20.76 1.67 8.31
N PRO A 40 21.58 1.48 7.26
CA PRO A 40 22.25 2.60 6.61
C PRO A 40 21.25 3.63 6.10
N ARG A 41 21.63 4.90 6.17
CA ARG A 41 20.80 6.00 5.68
C ARG A 41 20.54 5.84 4.18
N PHE A 42 19.27 5.94 3.79
CA PHE A 42 18.89 5.93 2.38
C PHE A 42 19.45 7.15 1.65
N LYS A 43 19.97 6.92 0.43
CA LYS A 43 20.55 7.97 -0.41
C LYS A 43 19.55 8.51 -1.41
N THR A 44 18.63 7.67 -1.87
CA THR A 44 17.66 8.00 -2.91
C THR A 44 16.27 7.50 -2.56
N GLU A 45 15.24 8.12 -3.14
CA GLU A 45 13.85 7.66 -3.03
C GLU A 45 13.72 6.20 -3.52
N LEU A 46 14.44 5.83 -4.58
CA LEU A 46 14.44 4.47 -5.11
C LEU A 46 14.99 3.45 -4.09
N ASP A 47 15.95 3.83 -3.25
CA ASP A 47 16.47 2.93 -2.19
C ASP A 47 15.41 2.69 -1.11
N VAL A 48 14.63 3.72 -0.77
CA VAL A 48 13.47 3.59 0.12
C VAL A 48 12.41 2.67 -0.50
N ILE A 49 12.10 2.83 -1.78
CA ILE A 49 11.11 1.97 -2.44
C ILE A 49 11.59 0.52 -2.52
N LYS A 50 12.89 0.28 -2.79
CA LYS A 50 13.49 -1.06 -2.77
C LYS A 50 13.43 -1.70 -1.39
N PHE A 51 13.68 -0.92 -0.33
CA PHE A 51 13.45 -1.38 1.04
C PHE A 51 12.01 -1.83 1.25
N ILE A 52 11.05 -0.98 0.87
CA ILE A 52 9.64 -1.28 1.07
C ILE A 52 9.28 -2.59 0.39
N CYS A 53 9.75 -2.78 -0.84
CA CYS A 53 9.51 -3.99 -1.63
C CYS A 53 10.10 -5.26 -1.01
N LYS A 54 11.26 -5.15 -0.34
CA LYS A 54 12.02 -6.31 0.15
C LYS A 54 11.83 -6.57 1.63
N GLU A 55 12.27 -5.65 2.49
CA GLU A 55 12.31 -5.89 3.92
C GLU A 55 10.97 -5.56 4.58
N PHE A 56 10.39 -4.40 4.27
CA PHE A 56 9.11 -4.00 4.88
C PHE A 56 7.99 -4.95 4.48
N TRP A 57 7.85 -5.24 3.17
CA TRP A 57 6.84 -6.19 2.69
C TRP A 57 7.04 -7.58 3.30
N SER A 58 8.31 -8.04 3.42
CA SER A 58 8.61 -9.33 4.06
C SER A 58 8.27 -9.33 5.55
N ALA A 59 8.48 -8.21 6.26
CA ALA A 59 8.13 -8.11 7.67
C ALA A 59 6.62 -8.28 7.88
N VAL A 60 5.80 -7.62 7.04
CA VAL A 60 4.33 -7.59 7.15
C VAL A 60 3.67 -8.84 6.55
N TYR A 61 4.03 -9.21 5.32
CA TYR A 61 3.33 -10.25 4.53
C TYR A 61 4.07 -11.59 4.46
N LYS A 62 5.31 -11.63 4.94
CA LYS A 62 6.23 -12.78 4.81
C LYS A 62 6.50 -13.16 3.35
N LYS A 63 6.50 -12.16 2.47
CA LYS A 63 6.90 -12.24 1.05
C LYS A 63 7.47 -10.91 0.60
N GLN A 64 8.21 -10.91 -0.51
CA GLN A 64 8.63 -9.68 -1.20
C GLN A 64 7.57 -9.26 -2.23
N ILE A 65 7.62 -7.99 -2.66
CA ILE A 65 6.88 -7.52 -3.83
C ILE A 65 7.41 -8.25 -5.08
N ASP A 66 6.49 -8.71 -5.92
CA ASP A 66 6.84 -9.56 -7.06
C ASP A 66 7.42 -8.74 -8.22
N ASN A 67 6.97 -7.50 -8.40
CA ASN A 67 7.48 -6.61 -9.44
C ASN A 67 7.40 -5.14 -9.00
N LEU A 68 8.46 -4.38 -9.28
CA LEU A 68 8.50 -2.93 -9.12
C LEU A 68 8.66 -2.28 -10.49
N ARG A 69 7.71 -1.42 -10.86
CA ARG A 69 7.82 -0.54 -12.03
C ARG A 69 8.03 0.89 -11.57
N THR A 70 8.84 1.65 -12.28
CA THR A 70 9.15 3.04 -11.92
C THR A 70 9.05 3.93 -13.14
N ASN A 71 8.64 5.18 -12.94
CA ASN A 71 8.78 6.24 -13.92
C ASN A 71 9.84 7.24 -13.43
N HIS A 72 10.47 7.98 -14.35
CA HIS A 72 11.44 9.03 -14.02
C HIS A 72 10.80 10.25 -13.32
N HIS A 73 9.47 10.30 -13.23
CA HIS A 73 8.68 11.35 -12.60
C HIS A 73 8.21 11.02 -11.15
N GLY A 74 8.94 10.17 -10.43
CA GLY A 74 8.60 9.84 -9.03
C GLY A 74 7.36 8.95 -8.86
N VAL A 75 7.03 8.15 -9.89
CA VAL A 75 5.92 7.18 -9.84
C VAL A 75 6.49 5.79 -9.65
N TYR A 76 5.99 5.05 -8.66
CA TYR A 76 6.41 3.70 -8.33
C TYR A 76 5.19 2.78 -8.23
N VAL A 77 5.15 1.72 -9.03
CA VAL A 77 4.08 0.72 -9.01
C VAL A 77 4.61 -0.59 -8.44
N LEU A 78 4.14 -0.95 -7.26
CA LEU A 78 4.48 -2.16 -6.53
C LEU A 78 3.41 -3.21 -6.81
N HIS A 79 3.76 -4.27 -7.53
CA HIS A 79 2.85 -5.34 -7.91
C HIS A 79 3.04 -6.56 -7.00
N ASP A 80 1.96 -6.92 -6.31
CA ASP A 80 1.81 -8.15 -5.55
C ASP A 80 0.83 -9.09 -6.28
N SER A 81 1.36 -10.18 -6.83
CA SER A 81 0.61 -11.18 -7.60
C SER A 81 -0.27 -12.12 -6.77
N ARG A 82 -0.06 -12.17 -5.46
CA ARG A 82 -0.73 -13.08 -4.52
C ARG A 82 -0.95 -12.35 -3.21
N PHE A 83 -1.82 -11.35 -3.26
CA PHE A 83 -2.01 -10.48 -2.11
C PHE A 83 -2.65 -11.28 -0.97
N ARG A 84 -1.86 -11.51 0.10
CA ARG A 84 -2.14 -12.54 1.10
C ARG A 84 -3.44 -12.29 1.87
N PHE A 85 -3.76 -11.03 2.17
CA PHE A 85 -5.00 -10.68 2.87
C PHE A 85 -6.26 -11.03 2.08
N LEU A 86 -6.20 -10.98 0.74
CA LEU A 86 -7.33 -11.34 -0.11
C LEU A 86 -7.37 -12.83 -0.43
N THR A 87 -6.21 -13.49 -0.47
CA THR A 87 -6.11 -14.94 -0.73
C THR A 87 -6.70 -15.78 0.42
N GLN A 88 -6.70 -15.27 1.66
CA GLN A 88 -7.26 -15.97 2.82
C GLN A 88 -8.77 -15.77 3.03
N LEU A 89 -9.40 -14.83 2.32
CA LEU A 89 -10.83 -14.61 2.42
C LEU A 89 -11.56 -15.63 1.54
N SER A 90 -12.16 -16.65 2.16
CA SER A 90 -12.96 -17.66 1.47
C SER A 90 -14.19 -17.03 0.78
N ASN A 91 -14.47 -17.50 -0.44
CA ASN A 91 -15.47 -16.93 -1.34
C ASN A 91 -16.88 -16.88 -0.72
N ASN A 92 -17.50 -15.70 -0.71
CA ASN A 92 -18.77 -15.42 -1.43
C ASN A 92 -19.44 -14.09 -1.05
N LYS A 93 -19.22 -13.54 0.16
CA LYS A 93 -19.79 -12.20 0.54
C LYS A 93 -18.86 -11.34 1.38
N GLN A 94 -18.16 -11.94 2.35
CA GLN A 94 -17.18 -11.24 3.20
C GLN A 94 -16.02 -10.65 2.40
N TYR A 95 -15.68 -11.25 1.24
CA TYR A 95 -14.66 -10.74 0.35
C TYR A 95 -14.95 -9.32 -0.14
N ILE A 96 -16.18 -9.05 -0.60
CA ILE A 96 -16.56 -7.77 -1.20
C ILE A 96 -16.51 -6.65 -0.15
N GLU A 97 -16.85 -6.94 1.10
CA GLU A 97 -16.82 -5.96 2.19
C GLU A 97 -15.43 -5.79 2.83
N MET A 98 -14.66 -6.88 2.95
CA MET A 98 -13.37 -6.88 3.63
C MET A 98 -12.22 -6.48 2.69
N ALA A 99 -12.34 -6.73 1.39
CA ALA A 99 -11.29 -6.39 0.44
C ALA A 99 -10.92 -4.90 0.46
N PRO A 100 -11.88 -3.95 0.36
CA PRO A 100 -11.57 -2.52 0.45
C PRO A 100 -10.88 -2.14 1.77
N LYS A 101 -11.30 -2.75 2.88
CA LYS A 101 -10.77 -2.53 4.22
C LYS A 101 -9.30 -2.96 4.34
N CYS A 102 -8.96 -4.16 3.85
CA CYS A 102 -7.58 -4.65 3.81
C CYS A 102 -6.69 -3.80 2.90
N LEU A 103 -7.21 -3.36 1.75
CA LEU A 103 -6.48 -2.55 0.80
C LEU A 103 -6.21 -1.15 1.33
N ALA A 104 -7.19 -0.51 1.97
CA ALA A 104 -7.03 0.80 2.59
C ALA A 104 -6.03 0.77 3.75
N PHE A 105 -6.10 -0.26 4.60
CA PHE A 105 -5.07 -0.48 5.63
C PHE A 105 -3.67 -0.58 5.02
N THR A 106 -3.52 -1.29 3.91
CA THR A 106 -2.22 -1.48 3.24
C THR A 106 -1.72 -0.19 2.57
N CYS A 107 -2.62 0.60 1.97
CA CYS A 107 -2.27 1.93 1.47
C CYS A 107 -1.78 2.82 2.61
N GLY A 108 -2.49 2.78 3.75
CA GLY A 108 -2.08 3.44 4.99
C GLY A 108 -0.68 3.03 5.40
N LEU A 109 -0.39 1.72 5.47
CA LEU A 109 0.94 1.20 5.83
C LEU A 109 2.04 1.82 4.98
N ILE A 110 1.90 1.75 3.65
CA ILE A 110 2.90 2.28 2.71
C ILE A 110 3.06 3.79 2.91
N ARG A 111 1.96 4.54 3.03
CA ARG A 111 1.98 6.00 3.26
C ARG A 111 2.67 6.36 4.57
N GLY A 112 2.36 5.66 5.66
CA GLY A 112 2.96 5.90 6.98
C GLY A 112 4.46 5.63 6.97
N THR A 113 4.88 4.57 6.30
CA THR A 113 6.28 4.22 6.12
C THR A 113 7.04 5.29 5.32
N LEU A 114 6.47 5.74 4.21
CA LEU A 114 7.08 6.80 3.38
C LEU A 114 7.17 8.12 4.14
N ALA A 115 6.12 8.49 4.87
CA ALA A 115 6.09 9.72 5.66
C ALA A 115 7.16 9.73 6.76
N ASN A 116 7.36 8.61 7.48
CA ASN A 116 8.42 8.51 8.48
C ASN A 116 9.81 8.64 7.86
N LEU A 117 10.00 8.10 6.66
CA LEU A 117 11.25 8.21 5.90
C LEU A 117 11.42 9.57 5.18
N GLY A 118 10.52 10.52 5.43
CA GLY A 118 10.59 11.88 4.91
C GLY A 118 10.11 12.04 3.47
N ILE A 119 9.38 11.06 2.93
CA ILE A 119 8.84 11.10 1.56
C ILE A 119 7.34 11.38 1.62
N ASN A 120 6.95 12.56 1.12
CA ASN A 120 5.54 12.89 0.91
C ASN A 120 5.02 12.18 -0.34
N SER A 121 3.98 11.37 -0.16
CA SER A 121 3.43 10.55 -1.23
C SER A 121 1.93 10.39 -1.16
N VAL A 122 1.35 10.13 -2.33
CA VAL A 122 0.00 9.61 -2.48
C VAL A 122 0.11 8.15 -2.91
N VAL A 123 -0.61 7.28 -2.20
CA VAL A 123 -0.67 5.86 -2.53
C VAL A 123 -2.09 5.52 -2.97
N THR A 124 -2.20 4.97 -4.15
CA THR A 124 -3.44 4.41 -4.70
C THR A 124 -3.26 2.91 -4.92
N VAL A 125 -4.37 2.19 -4.91
CA VAL A 125 -4.35 0.74 -5.11
C VAL A 125 -5.37 0.34 -6.15
N GLU A 126 -4.92 -0.48 -7.08
CA GLU A 126 -5.76 -1.16 -8.04
C GLU A 126 -5.70 -2.66 -7.78
N VAL A 127 -6.85 -3.33 -7.82
CA VAL A 127 -6.92 -4.78 -7.67
C VAL A 127 -7.60 -5.36 -8.88
N THR A 128 -6.92 -6.29 -9.54
CA THR A 128 -7.51 -7.11 -10.59
C THR A 128 -7.99 -8.40 -9.94
N VAL A 129 -9.30 -8.48 -9.69
CA VAL A 129 -9.98 -9.72 -9.30
C VAL A 129 -10.63 -10.26 -10.57
N MET A 130 -10.19 -11.41 -11.07
CA MET A 130 -10.89 -12.05 -12.18
C MET A 130 -12.18 -12.69 -11.64
N PRO A 131 -13.40 -12.25 -12.02
CA PRO A 131 -14.64 -12.62 -11.32
C PRO A 131 -15.10 -14.07 -11.48
N ALA A 132 -14.32 -14.97 -12.08
CA ALA A 132 -14.83 -16.28 -12.47
C ALA A 132 -13.89 -17.48 -12.25
N CYS A 133 -12.63 -17.31 -11.87
CA CYS A 133 -11.70 -18.44 -11.80
C CYS A 133 -10.67 -18.27 -10.70
N LYS A 134 -10.43 -19.37 -9.97
CA LYS A 134 -9.34 -19.85 -9.08
C LYS A 134 -7.98 -19.11 -9.00
N SER A 135 -7.75 -17.99 -9.67
CA SER A 135 -6.52 -17.21 -9.60
C SER A 135 -6.48 -16.32 -8.35
N PRO A 136 -5.32 -16.20 -7.69
CA PRO A 136 -5.15 -15.32 -6.53
C PRO A 136 -5.32 -13.84 -6.93
N ALA A 137 -5.83 -13.03 -5.99
CA ALA A 137 -6.01 -11.61 -6.20
C ALA A 137 -4.66 -10.91 -6.36
N ARG A 138 -4.54 -10.06 -7.39
CA ARG A 138 -3.35 -9.25 -7.67
C ARG A 138 -3.62 -7.80 -7.27
N ALA A 139 -2.70 -7.23 -6.52
CA ALA A 139 -2.76 -5.84 -6.07
C ALA A 139 -1.60 -5.04 -6.68
N PHE A 140 -1.91 -3.86 -7.19
CA PHE A 140 -0.97 -2.89 -7.73
C PHE A 140 -1.05 -1.64 -6.86
N PHE A 141 -0.03 -1.40 -6.05
CA PHE A 141 0.08 -0.21 -5.23
C PHE A 141 0.91 0.82 -5.99
N GLU A 142 0.25 1.85 -6.48
CA GLU A 142 0.91 2.98 -7.12
C GLU A 142 1.21 4.05 -6.06
N THR A 143 2.47 4.47 -6.03
CA THR A 143 2.97 5.51 -5.14
C THR A 143 3.49 6.64 -6.00
N GLN A 144 2.85 7.80 -5.89
CA GLN A 144 3.35 9.05 -6.45
C GLN A 144 4.10 9.80 -5.34
N THR A 145 5.41 9.98 -5.50
CA THR A 145 6.21 10.86 -4.65
C THR A 145 6.15 12.29 -5.17
N TYR A 146 6.19 13.25 -4.25
CA TYR A 146 6.28 14.67 -4.57
C TYR A 146 7.63 15.18 -4.08
N SER A 147 8.60 15.23 -4.98
CA SER A 147 9.89 15.86 -4.73
C SER A 147 9.68 17.38 -4.63
N GLY A 148 9.56 17.90 -3.40
CA GLY A 148 9.67 19.35 -3.16
C GLY A 148 8.50 20.08 -2.49
N LEU A 149 7.69 19.45 -1.64
CA LEU A 149 6.82 20.21 -0.72
C LEU A 149 7.12 19.83 0.72
N ASN A 150 7.99 20.64 1.34
CA ASN A 150 7.99 20.86 2.77
C ASN A 150 6.57 21.26 3.18
N CYS A 151 5.83 20.33 3.77
CA CYS A 151 4.66 20.65 4.59
C CYS A 151 4.99 20.31 6.04
N TYR A 152 6.04 20.94 6.58
CA TYR A 152 6.02 21.36 7.97
C TYR A 152 5.27 22.69 8.00
N ALA A 153 3.98 22.63 8.30
CA ALA A 153 3.16 23.75 8.75
C ALA A 153 2.12 23.20 9.71
#